data_AF-A0A1V5NRK8-F1
#
_entry.id   AF-A0A1V5NRK8-F1
#
_cell.length_a   1.000
_cell.length_b   1.000
_cell.length_c   1.000
_cell.angle_alpha   90.00
_cell.angle_beta   90.00
_cell.angle_gamma   90.00
#
_symmetry.space_group_name_H-M   'P 1'
#
loop_
_entity.id
_entity.type
_entity.pdbx_description
1 polymer ?
#
loop_
_entity_poly.entity_id
_entity_poly.type
_entity_poly.pdbx_seq_one_letter_code
_entity_poly.pdbx_strand_id
1 'polypeptide(L)' 'MELAATIGELKKEYNVSILQLERWKQVIDNCMVLAAEKGLNSEFIRNVLIQVHDEAIRLQSKIWNESDNGVPKK' A
#
# COMPACT_ATOMS: atom_id res chain seq x y z
N MET A 1 9.99 4.67 1.21
CA MET A 1 9.28 3.54 0.56
C MET A 1 9.72 2.16 1.06
N GLU A 2 10.80 2.05 1.85
CA GLU A 2 11.30 0.78 2.41
C GLU A 2 10.21 -0.03 3.14
N LEU A 3 9.40 0.62 3.98
CA LEU A 3 8.29 -0.06 4.67
C LEU A 3 7.30 -0.74 3.71
N ALA A 4 6.99 -0.11 2.57
CA ALA A 4 6.09 -0.70 1.58
C ALA A 4 6.73 -1.93 0.90
N ALA A 5 8.06 -1.95 0.75
CA ALA A 5 8.79 -3.11 0.25
C ALA A 5 8.69 -4.28 1.24
N THR A 6 8.99 -4.03 2.52
CA THR A 6 8.87 -5.05 3.59
C THR A 6 7.45 -5.59 3.70
N ILE A 7 6.42 -4.74 3.59
CA ILE A 7 5.02 -5.20 3.53
C ILE A 7 4.79 -6.11 2.31
N GLY A 8 5.38 -5.79 1.16
CA GLY A 8 5.30 -6.63 -0.05
C GLY A 8 5.92 -8.00 0.15
N GLU A 9 7.10 -8.07 0.76
CA GLU A 9 7.79 -9.32 1.11
C GLU A 9 6.95 -10.17 2.07
N LEU A 10 6.45 -9.58 3.16
CA LEU A 10 5.60 -10.28 4.13
C LEU A 10 4.30 -10.77 3.50
N LYS A 11 3.62 -9.93 2.71
CA LYS A 11 2.39 -10.35 2.02
C LYS A 11 2.65 -11.54 1.12
N LYS A 12 3.78 -11.55 0.40
CA LYS A 12 4.17 -12.66 -0.45
C LYS A 12 4.47 -13.92 0.34
N GLU A 13 5.26 -13.81 1.41
CA GLU A 13 5.61 -14.91 2.32
C GLU A 13 4.35 -15.60 2.87
N TYR A 14 3.35 -14.82 3.27
CA TYR A 14 2.10 -15.32 3.86
C TYR A 14 0.93 -15.44 2.85
N ASN A 15 1.18 -15.28 1.55
CA ASN A 15 0.17 -15.34 0.49
C ASN A 15 -1.07 -14.44 0.73
N VAL A 16 -0.83 -13.22 1.21
CA VAL A 16 -1.84 -12.17 1.44
C VAL A 16 -1.93 -11.26 0.23
N SER A 17 -3.13 -10.85 -0.17
CA SER A 17 -3.33 -9.96 -1.31
C SER A 17 -2.66 -8.59 -1.14
N ILE A 18 -2.13 -8.05 -2.23
CA ILE A 18 -1.56 -6.69 -2.26
C ILE A 18 -2.65 -5.65 -1.97
N LEU A 19 -3.78 -5.71 -2.66
CA LEU A 19 -4.89 -4.78 -2.46
C LEU A 19 -5.83 -5.31 -1.36
N GLN A 20 -6.11 -4.44 -0.38
CA GLN A 20 -7.01 -4.71 0.74
C GLN A 20 -7.86 -3.46 1.00
N LEU A 21 -9.02 -3.36 0.33
CA LEU A 21 -9.85 -2.15 0.31
C LEU A 21 -10.28 -1.69 1.71
N GLU A 22 -10.70 -2.62 2.57
CA GLU A 22 -11.12 -2.27 3.94
C GLU A 22 -9.97 -1.70 4.77
N ARG A 23 -8.77 -2.28 4.66
CA ARG A 23 -7.58 -1.75 5.34
C ARG A 23 -7.21 -0.37 4.81
N TRP A 24 -7.34 -0.16 3.51
CA TRP A 24 -7.08 1.14 2.90
C TRP A 24 -8.05 2.20 3.39
N LYS A 25 -9.35 1.88 3.44
CA LYS A 25 -10.39 2.75 3.99
C LYS A 25 -10.07 3.16 5.43
N GLN A 26 -9.69 2.22 6.29
CA GLN A 26 -9.29 2.50 7.67
C GLN A 26 -8.10 3.47 7.76
N VAL A 27 -7.09 3.32 6.89
CA VAL A 27 -5.93 4.22 6.85
C VAL A 27 -6.35 5.63 6.45
N ILE A 28 -7.16 5.77 5.39
CA ILE A 28 -7.70 7.07 4.98
C ILE A 28 -8.47 7.70 6.14
N ASP A 29 -9.43 6.99 6.72
CA ASP A 29 -10.32 7.53 7.76
C ASP A 29 -9.51 8.04 8.96
N ASN A 30 -8.52 7.27 9.43
CA ASN A 30 -7.62 7.68 10.51
C ASN A 30 -6.81 8.92 10.15
N CYS A 31 -6.28 8.99 8.93
CA CYS A 31 -5.52 10.16 8.47
C CYS A 31 -6.40 11.39 8.29
N MET A 32 -7.67 11.24 7.89
CA MET A 32 -8.60 12.36 7.75
C MET A 32 -8.95 12.99 9.10
N VAL A 33 -9.11 12.17 10.16
CA VAL A 33 -9.29 12.66 11.53
C VAL A 33 -8.09 13.51 11.95
N LEU A 34 -6.87 12.99 11.77
CA LEU A 34 -5.64 13.73 12.10
C LEU A 34 -5.47 15.00 11.26
N ALA A 35 -5.81 14.97 9.97
CA ALA A 35 -5.74 16.14 9.11
C ALA A 35 -6.65 17.27 9.63
N ALA A 36 -7.88 16.94 10.03
CA ALA A 36 -8.81 17.90 10.62
C ALA A 36 -8.27 18.50 11.93
N GLU A 37 -7.74 17.67 12.83
CA GLU A 37 -7.13 18.11 14.10
C GLU A 37 -5.93 19.05 13.89
N LYS A 38 -5.22 18.91 12.77
CA LYS A 38 -4.07 19.74 12.42
C LYS A 38 -4.42 20.95 11.55
N GLY A 39 -5.70 21.17 11.25
CA GLY A 39 -6.15 22.26 10.38
C GLY A 39 -5.68 22.12 8.92
N LEU A 40 -5.41 20.89 8.47
CA LEU A 40 -4.98 20.61 7.10
C LEU A 40 -6.20 20.42 6.19
N ASN A 41 -6.07 20.85 4.94
CA ASN A 41 -7.13 20.66 3.94
C ASN A 41 -7.29 19.16 3.62
N SER A 42 -8.51 18.64 3.81
CA SER A 42 -8.80 17.21 3.65
C SER A 42 -8.63 16.70 2.23
N GLU A 43 -8.92 17.51 1.21
CA GLU A 43 -8.77 17.14 -0.20
C GLU A 43 -7.29 17.03 -0.58
N PHE A 44 -6.47 18.00 -0.13
CA PHE A 44 -5.03 17.95 -0.29
C PHE A 44 -4.43 16.68 0.33
N ILE A 45 -4.76 16.37 1.59
CA ILE A 45 -4.23 15.18 2.27
C ILE A 45 -4.73 13.90 1.60
N ARG A 46 -5.99 13.84 1.19
CA ARG A 46 -6.54 12.69 0.46
C ARG A 46 -5.76 12.42 -0.82
N ASN A 47 -5.48 13.45 -1.62
CA ASN A 47 -4.76 13.31 -2.88
C ASN A 47 -3.32 12.83 -2.65
N VAL A 48 -2.63 13.36 -1.64
CA VAL A 48 -1.29 12.88 -1.25
C VAL A 48 -1.31 11.41 -0.85
N LEU A 49 -2.27 11.01 0.00
CA LEU A 49 -2.39 9.63 0.46
C LEU A 49 -2.64 8.66 -0.69
N ILE A 50 -3.48 9.02 -1.66
CA ILE A 50 -3.74 8.20 -2.85
C ILE A 50 -2.44 7.99 -3.64
N GLN A 51 -1.66 9.04 -3.90
CA GLN A 51 -0.39 8.91 -4.64
C GLN A 51 0.63 8.04 -3.91
N VAL A 52 0.74 8.17 -2.58
CA VAL A 52 1.61 7.30 -1.76
C VAL A 52 1.13 5.84 -1.80
N HIS A 53 -0.18 5.61 -1.77
CA HIS A 53 -0.77 4.28 -1.85
C HIS A 53 -0.52 3.60 -3.20
N ASP A 54 -0.71 4.33 -4.30
CA ASP A 54 -0.48 3.83 -5.65
C ASP A 54 0.99 3.42 -5.84
N GLU A 55 1.94 4.25 -5.36
CA GLU A 55 3.36 3.92 -5.42
C GLU A 55 3.72 2.72 -4.54
N ALA A 56 3.05 2.55 -3.39
CA ALA A 56 3.20 1.36 -2.55
C ALA A 56 2.66 0.10 -3.24
N ILE A 57 1.51 0.16 -3.91
CA ILE A 57 0.96 -0.96 -4.69
C ILE A 57 1.91 -1.33 -5.83
N ARG A 58 2.43 -0.34 -6.56
CA ARG A 58 3.37 -0.57 -7.67
C ARG A 58 4.62 -1.33 -7.18
N LEU A 59 5.19 -0.92 -6.05
CA LEU A 59 6.35 -1.59 -5.45
C LEU A 59 6.02 -3.00 -4.95
N GLN A 60 4.91 -3.18 -4.23
CA GLN A 60 4.47 -4.50 -3.76
C GLN A 60 4.20 -5.46 -4.92
N SER A 61 3.61 -4.96 -6.01
CA SER A 61 3.35 -5.74 -7.23
C SER A 61 4.63 -6.18 -7.93
N LYS A 62 5.63 -5.29 -7.98
CA LYS A 62 6.96 -5.62 -8.49
C LYS A 62 7.58 -6.78 -7.70
N ILE A 63 7.62 -6.66 -6.36
CA ILE A 63 8.17 -7.70 -5.47
C ILE A 63 7.41 -9.02 -5.60
N TRP A 64 6.09 -8.96 -5.74
CA TRP A 64 5.25 -10.15 -5.92
C TRP A 64 5.60 -10.90 -7.20
N ASN A 65 5.75 -10.19 -8.31
CA ASN A 65 6.00 -10.76 -9.63
C ASN A 65 7.46 -11.18 -9.87
N GLU A 66 8.44 -10.57 -9.21
CA GLU A 66 9.87 -10.83 -9.46
C GLU A 66 10.34 -12.26 -9.13
N SER A 67 9.63 -13.03 -8.30
CA SER A 67 9.99 -14.44 -8.03
C SER A 67 9.30 -15.46 -8.93
N ASP A 68 8.40 -15.05 -9.84
CA ASP A 68 7.76 -15.98 -10.79
C ASP A 68 8.66 -16.25 -12.02
N ASN A 69 9.78 -15.53 -12.16
CA ASN A 69 10.74 -15.66 -13.28
C ASN A 69 11.83 -16.75 -13.07
N GLY A 70 11.68 -17.63 -12.06
CA GLY A 70 12.74 -18.55 -11.64
C GLY A 70 12.40 -20.05 -11.61
N VAL A 71 11.16 -20.47 -11.88
CA VAL A 71 10.77 -21.90 -11.79
C VAL A 71 9.85 -22.28 -12.96
N PRO A 72 10.16 -23.34 -13.74
CA PRO A 72 9.21 -23.88 -14.69
C PRO A 72 8.03 -24.51 -13.92
N LYS A 73 6.81 -24.02 -14.18
CA LYS A 73 5.58 -24.62 -13.67
C LYS A 73 5.46 -26.02 -14.27
N LYS A 74 5.55 -27.05 -13.42
CA LYS A 74 5.29 -28.46 -13.77
C LYS A 74 3.79 -28.69 -14.01
#